data_AF-A0ABD0SXE8-F1
#
_entry.id   AF-A0ABD0SXE8-F1
#
_cell.length_a   1.000
_cell.length_b   1.000
_cell.length_c   1.000
_cell.angle_alpha   90.00
_cell.angle_beta   90.00
_cell.angle_gamma   90.00
#
_symmetry.space_group_name_H-M   'P 1'
#
loop_
_entity.id
_entity.type
_entity.pdbx_description
1 polymer ?
#
loop_
_entity_poly.entity_id
_entity_poly.type
_entity_poly.pdbx_seq_one_letter_code
_entity_poly.pdbx_strand_id
1 'polypeptide(L)'
;MEVLETQRQPSIEDSEENDSMRTNKVIELLNTNRPALILEYLFGIFRFRVQNNEVVPINKTMKILCIVQLSIYIAFFSVFIRISSVISGTAKFEDMDEVPSIVIVTQYIFSSIRTSLFFNEENIKILTTLVDLDDKLYLNTNQNFYKKSRRVTIKVVVILLLVHTVVSIIDMLTDGNNIDMSKIVVLPVYMEQSLEISVFCLMVMMLTRRLKVINNYLVKFIDEKDSNKASVFIVREKKDGPEEFNLIGRASSDNMKIRDLAVTYDIIGETCALINEVFNFQIFMTLIATFTYVVITIWTGLGFYRNSASGSNTASLATIILWCITAICLIVFMSMTCEKLLLARTETKVLVNKIIMDYNLPKTMRVQAKAFMELIEAWPLRIYIYDMFSVDITLMLKYISVATTYLIVIIQISHFI
;
A
#
# COMPACT_ATOMS: atom_id res chain seq x y z
N MET A 1 11.47 51.97 -28.94
CA MET A 1 10.05 51.64 -29.14
C MET A 1 9.85 50.29 -28.48
N GLU A 2 9.70 50.31 -27.16
CA GLU A 2 9.44 49.11 -26.36
C GLU A 2 7.99 48.68 -26.60
N VAL A 3 7.83 47.48 -27.14
CA VAL A 3 6.53 46.83 -27.26
C VAL A 3 6.18 46.35 -25.86
N LEU A 4 5.28 47.07 -25.19
CA LEU A 4 4.62 46.57 -23.97
C LEU A 4 3.82 45.32 -24.37
N GLU A 5 4.33 44.14 -24.03
CA GLU A 5 3.53 42.93 -23.99
C GLU A 5 2.50 43.08 -22.88
N THR A 6 1.26 43.38 -23.27
CA THR A 6 0.11 43.37 -22.38
C THR A 6 -0.09 41.94 -21.87
N GLN A 7 0.39 41.66 -20.66
CA GLN A 7 0.09 40.40 -19.95
C GLN A 7 -1.43 40.29 -19.80
N ARG A 8 -2.02 39.39 -20.58
CA ARG A 8 -3.44 39.04 -20.50
C ARG A 8 -3.65 38.36 -19.15
N GLN A 9 -4.22 39.08 -18.18
CA GLN A 9 -4.67 38.45 -16.93
C GLN A 9 -5.69 37.36 -17.27
N PRO A 10 -5.54 36.14 -16.73
CA PRO A 10 -6.53 35.09 -16.93
C PRO A 10 -7.89 35.60 -16.45
N SER A 11 -8.93 35.37 -17.26
CA SER A 11 -10.28 35.80 -16.91
C SER A 11 -10.74 35.04 -15.66
N ILE A 12 -11.57 35.67 -14.83
CA ILE A 12 -12.08 35.04 -13.60
C ILE A 12 -12.85 33.74 -13.94
N GLU A 13 -13.52 33.70 -15.10
CA GLU A 13 -14.21 32.50 -15.60
C GLU A 13 -13.26 31.33 -15.88
N ASP A 14 -12.09 31.58 -16.47
CA ASP A 14 -11.09 30.52 -16.73
C ASP A 14 -10.52 29.92 -15.43
N SER A 15 -10.49 30.71 -14.34
CA SER A 15 -10.02 30.24 -13.04
C SER A 15 -11.05 29.34 -12.33
N GLU A 16 -12.33 29.70 -12.39
CA GLU A 16 -13.42 28.94 -11.77
C GLU A 16 -13.65 27.59 -12.47
N GLU A 17 -13.56 27.53 -13.81
CA GLU A 17 -13.72 26.29 -14.56
C GLU A 17 -12.61 25.27 -14.24
N ASN A 18 -11.36 25.75 -14.16
CA ASN A 18 -10.19 24.89 -13.91
C ASN A 18 -10.21 24.30 -12.48
N ASP A 19 -10.64 25.08 -11.49
CA ASP A 19 -10.81 24.61 -10.12
C ASP A 19 -11.93 23.57 -9.99
N SER A 20 -13.05 23.75 -10.71
CA SER A 20 -14.13 22.77 -10.74
C SER A 20 -13.70 21.42 -11.35
N MET A 21 -12.88 21.46 -12.41
CA MET A 21 -12.37 20.27 -13.08
C MET A 21 -11.39 19.51 -12.18
N ARG A 22 -10.49 20.22 -11.51
CA ARG A 22 -9.54 19.64 -10.56
C ARG A 22 -10.24 18.96 -9.40
N THR A 23 -11.28 19.61 -8.89
CA THR A 23 -12.13 19.11 -7.81
C THR A 23 -12.80 17.78 -8.19
N ASN A 24 -13.35 17.67 -9.40
CA ASN A 24 -13.95 16.41 -9.88
C ASN A 24 -12.93 15.25 -9.96
N LYS A 25 -11.69 15.53 -10.35
CA LYS A 25 -10.62 14.52 -10.44
C LYS A 25 -10.22 13.97 -9.07
N VAL A 26 -10.14 14.83 -8.06
CA VAL A 26 -9.88 14.44 -6.67
C VAL A 26 -10.95 13.45 -6.19
N ILE A 27 -12.22 13.73 -6.48
CA ILE A 27 -13.33 12.83 -6.12
C ILE A 27 -13.23 11.49 -6.84
N GLU A 28 -12.88 11.46 -8.13
CA GLU A 28 -12.73 10.20 -8.88
C GLU A 28 -11.63 9.33 -8.28
N LEU A 29 -10.48 9.92 -7.96
CA LEU A 29 -9.39 9.21 -7.29
C LEU A 29 -9.81 8.71 -5.91
N LEU A 30 -10.46 9.55 -5.10
CA LEU A 30 -11.00 9.16 -3.79
C LEU A 30 -11.98 7.99 -3.91
N ASN A 31 -12.86 8.01 -4.91
CA ASN A 31 -13.82 6.94 -5.15
C ASN A 31 -13.17 5.60 -5.48
N THR A 32 -11.91 5.58 -5.94
CA THR A 32 -11.17 4.33 -6.11
C THR A 32 -10.78 3.67 -4.80
N ASN A 33 -10.50 4.46 -3.74
CA ASN A 33 -10.09 3.98 -2.42
C ASN A 33 -11.20 4.03 -1.37
N ARG A 34 -12.35 4.61 -1.70
CA ARG A 34 -13.50 4.79 -0.82
C ARG A 34 -13.90 3.54 -0.01
N PRO A 35 -13.94 2.30 -0.57
CA PRO A 35 -14.29 1.13 0.24
C PRO A 35 -13.34 0.90 1.42
N ALA A 36 -12.04 1.11 1.24
CA ALA A 36 -11.06 0.94 2.29
C ALA A 36 -11.13 2.09 3.32
N LEU A 37 -11.30 3.33 2.85
CA LEU A 37 -11.45 4.51 3.71
C LEU A 37 -12.69 4.43 4.61
N ILE A 38 -13.81 3.90 4.09
CA ILE A 38 -15.02 3.68 4.89
C ILE A 38 -14.74 2.72 6.04
N LEU A 39 -13.99 1.63 5.78
CA LEU A 39 -13.61 0.69 6.83
C LEU A 39 -12.66 1.35 7.85
N GLU A 40 -11.65 2.12 7.42
CA GLU A 40 -10.76 2.85 8.34
C GLU A 40 -11.55 3.79 9.25
N TYR A 41 -12.57 4.48 8.72
CA TYR A 41 -13.42 5.38 9.50
C TYR A 41 -14.25 4.64 10.55
N LEU A 42 -14.66 3.40 10.29
CA LEU A 42 -15.34 2.56 11.29
C LEU A 42 -14.41 2.21 12.45
N PHE A 43 -13.11 2.05 12.19
CA PHE A 43 -12.08 1.80 13.21
C PHE A 43 -11.54 3.08 13.88
N GLY A 44 -12.08 4.25 13.53
CA GLY A 44 -11.67 5.52 14.14
C GLY A 44 -10.36 6.08 13.57
N ILE A 45 -9.93 5.59 12.41
CA ILE A 45 -8.73 6.05 11.71
C ILE A 45 -9.15 7.04 10.64
N PHE A 46 -8.84 8.32 10.85
CA PHE A 46 -9.26 9.40 9.95
C PHE A 46 -8.03 10.02 9.27
N ARG A 47 -7.82 9.73 7.99
CA ARG A 47 -6.68 10.30 7.23
C ARG A 47 -6.87 11.75 6.80
N PHE A 48 -8.10 12.10 6.44
CA PHE A 48 -8.50 13.42 5.96
C PHE A 48 -10.02 13.54 5.98
N ARG A 49 -10.56 14.71 5.63
CA ARG A 49 -11.99 14.92 5.45
C ARG A 49 -12.26 15.45 4.05
N VAL A 50 -13.39 15.09 3.47
CA VAL A 50 -13.87 15.65 2.22
C VAL A 50 -14.91 16.72 2.54
N GLN A 51 -14.66 17.97 2.16
CA GLN A 51 -15.59 19.09 2.33
C GLN A 51 -15.66 19.87 1.01
N ASN A 52 -16.86 20.10 0.49
CA ASN A 52 -17.06 20.79 -0.80
C ASN A 52 -16.22 20.19 -1.94
N ASN A 53 -16.11 18.86 -1.98
CA ASN A 53 -15.29 18.10 -2.93
C ASN A 53 -13.77 18.33 -2.85
N GLU A 54 -13.29 19.12 -1.90
CA GLU A 54 -11.87 19.27 -1.61
C GLU A 54 -11.46 18.37 -0.44
N VAL A 55 -10.18 17.98 -0.44
CA VAL A 55 -9.60 17.19 0.64
C VAL A 55 -8.98 18.15 1.64
N VAL A 56 -9.56 18.21 2.82
CA VAL A 56 -9.16 19.11 3.90
C VAL A 56 -8.66 18.33 5.10
N PRO A 57 -7.77 18.91 5.93
CA PRO A 57 -7.34 18.28 7.17
C PRO A 57 -8.53 18.01 8.08
N ILE A 58 -8.40 16.98 8.92
CA ILE A 58 -9.45 16.62 9.87
C ILE A 58 -9.69 17.75 10.88
N ASN A 59 -10.95 17.97 11.24
CA ASN A 59 -11.31 19.01 12.19
C ASN A 59 -11.07 18.56 13.65
N LYS A 60 -11.18 19.50 14.59
CA LYS A 60 -11.03 19.20 16.03
C LYS A 60 -12.05 18.16 16.52
N THR A 61 -13.27 18.14 15.97
CA THR A 61 -14.31 17.19 16.41
C THR A 61 -13.98 15.74 16.03
N MET A 62 -13.44 15.50 14.83
CA MET A 62 -12.99 14.16 14.41
C MET A 62 -11.77 13.70 15.21
N LYS A 63 -10.86 14.62 15.58
CA LYS A 63 -9.75 14.33 16.51
C LYS A 63 -10.26 13.87 17.87
N ILE A 64 -11.26 14.58 18.43
CA ILE A 64 -11.89 14.18 19.70
C ILE A 64 -12.58 12.83 19.56
N LEU A 65 -13.31 12.60 18.46
CA LEU A 65 -13.97 11.33 18.19
C LEU A 65 -12.98 10.15 18.15
N CYS A 66 -11.83 10.32 17.48
CA CYS A 66 -10.74 9.35 17.46
C CYS A 66 -10.23 9.04 18.88
N ILE A 67 -9.97 10.06 19.70
CA ILE A 67 -9.50 9.88 21.09
C ILE A 67 -10.56 9.16 21.94
N VAL A 68 -11.83 9.50 21.78
CA VAL A 68 -12.94 8.85 22.50
C VAL A 68 -13.04 7.38 22.09
N GLN A 69 -13.03 7.08 20.79
CA GLN A 69 -13.09 5.71 20.29
C GLN A 69 -11.89 4.87 20.76
N LEU A 70 -10.70 5.44 20.70
CA LEU A 70 -9.48 4.82 21.22
C LEU A 70 -9.58 4.52 22.72
N SER A 71 -10.06 5.48 23.51
CA SER A 71 -10.24 5.32 24.96
C SER A 71 -11.25 4.24 25.29
N ILE A 72 -12.35 4.17 24.52
CA ILE A 72 -13.37 3.12 24.64
C ILE A 72 -12.76 1.75 24.35
N TYR A 73 -11.98 1.60 23.27
CA TYR A 73 -11.32 0.34 22.95
C TYR A 73 -10.33 -0.10 24.03
N ILE A 74 -9.49 0.81 24.53
CA ILE A 74 -8.55 0.52 25.62
C ILE A 74 -9.29 0.09 26.89
N ALA A 75 -10.38 0.79 27.24
CA ALA A 75 -11.19 0.46 28.40
C ALA A 75 -11.84 -0.93 28.26
N PHE A 76 -12.45 -1.22 27.11
CA PHE A 76 -13.02 -2.54 26.82
C PHE A 76 -11.96 -3.63 26.92
N PHE A 77 -10.82 -3.50 26.22
CA PHE A 77 -9.74 -4.47 26.27
C PHE A 77 -9.22 -4.71 27.69
N SER A 78 -9.03 -3.64 28.47
CA SER A 78 -8.59 -3.73 29.87
C SER A 78 -9.59 -4.46 30.77
N VAL A 79 -10.89 -4.23 30.56
CA VAL A 79 -11.96 -4.91 31.31
C VAL A 79 -12.01 -6.39 30.95
N PHE A 80 -11.91 -6.73 29.66
CA PHE A 80 -12.02 -8.12 29.21
C PHE A 80 -10.82 -8.98 29.59
N ILE A 81 -9.60 -8.44 29.55
CA ILE A 81 -8.42 -9.13 30.13
C ILE A 81 -8.64 -9.42 31.61
N ARG A 82 -9.09 -8.42 32.39
CA ARG A 82 -9.31 -8.60 33.82
C ARG A 82 -10.40 -9.62 34.12
N ILE A 83 -11.52 -9.57 33.41
CA ILE A 83 -12.61 -10.53 33.59
C ILE A 83 -12.15 -11.94 33.27
N SER A 84 -11.41 -12.15 32.17
CA SER A 84 -10.86 -13.46 31.82
C SER A 84 -9.97 -14.00 32.94
N SER A 85 -9.04 -13.16 33.45
CA SER A 85 -8.17 -13.55 34.57
C SER A 85 -8.91 -13.93 35.86
N VAL A 86 -10.05 -13.25 36.15
CA VAL A 86 -10.87 -13.54 37.34
C VAL A 86 -11.65 -14.84 37.19
N ILE A 87 -12.20 -15.11 35.99
CA ILE A 87 -12.96 -16.33 35.71
C ILE A 87 -12.06 -17.57 35.72
N SER A 88 -10.84 -17.45 35.17
CA SER A 88 -9.88 -18.57 35.10
C SER A 88 -9.25 -18.92 36.45
N GLY A 89 -9.45 -18.11 37.50
CA GLY A 89 -8.91 -18.35 38.85
C GLY A 89 -7.39 -18.21 38.96
N THR A 90 -6.72 -17.92 37.84
CA THR A 90 -5.29 -17.62 37.73
C THR A 90 -5.11 -16.12 37.87
N ALA A 91 -4.92 -15.64 39.10
CA ALA A 91 -4.64 -14.22 39.37
C ALA A 91 -3.27 -13.73 38.84
N LYS A 92 -2.61 -14.51 37.97
CA LYS A 92 -1.30 -14.20 37.38
C LYS A 92 -1.39 -14.27 35.85
N PHE A 93 -0.72 -13.30 35.23
CA PHE A 93 -0.39 -13.18 33.80
C PHE A 93 0.54 -14.34 33.33
N GLU A 94 0.16 -15.60 33.57
CA GLU A 94 0.99 -16.76 33.21
C GLU A 94 0.75 -17.26 31.78
N ASP A 95 -0.32 -16.82 31.11
CA ASP A 95 -0.61 -17.24 29.74
C ASP A 95 0.10 -16.35 28.70
N MET A 96 1.20 -16.89 28.14
CA MET A 96 1.91 -16.30 27.00
C MET A 96 1.02 -16.07 25.76
N ASP A 97 -0.15 -16.69 25.72
CA ASP A 97 -1.12 -16.57 24.62
C ASP A 97 -1.77 -15.17 24.54
N GLU A 98 -1.74 -14.35 25.59
CA GLU A 98 -2.27 -12.96 25.55
C GLU A 98 -1.28 -11.94 24.94
N VAL A 99 0.01 -12.26 24.90
CA VAL A 99 1.07 -11.33 24.44
C VAL A 99 0.81 -10.79 23.03
N PRO A 100 0.43 -11.61 22.03
CA PRO A 100 0.18 -11.11 20.69
C PRO A 100 -0.98 -10.11 20.62
N SER A 101 -2.03 -10.32 21.41
CA SER A 101 -3.17 -9.41 21.53
C SER A 101 -2.74 -8.04 22.06
N ILE A 102 -1.88 -8.02 23.09
CA ILE A 102 -1.31 -6.78 23.63
C ILE A 102 -0.49 -6.06 22.57
N VAL A 103 0.33 -6.77 21.80
CA VAL A 103 1.16 -6.19 20.74
C VAL A 103 0.29 -5.57 19.65
N ILE A 104 -0.78 -6.25 19.21
CA ILE A 104 -1.71 -5.71 18.20
C ILE A 104 -2.48 -4.50 18.71
N VAL A 105 -3.01 -4.55 19.94
CA VAL A 105 -3.70 -3.40 20.52
C VAL A 105 -2.76 -2.21 20.64
N THR A 106 -1.50 -2.46 21.04
CA THR A 106 -0.46 -1.43 21.09
C THR A 106 -0.21 -0.85 19.70
N GLN A 107 -0.09 -1.69 18.67
CA GLN A 107 0.03 -1.24 17.28
C GLN A 107 -1.15 -0.36 16.86
N TYR A 108 -2.39 -0.80 17.10
CA TYR A 108 -3.61 -0.06 16.76
C TYR A 108 -3.64 1.31 17.43
N ILE A 109 -3.26 1.38 18.71
CA ILE A 109 -3.20 2.65 19.44
C ILE A 109 -2.24 3.61 18.75
N PHE A 110 -1.01 3.16 18.48
CA PHE A 110 -0.02 4.02 17.84
C PHE A 110 -0.42 4.38 16.41
N SER A 111 -1.01 3.45 15.65
CA SER A 111 -1.41 3.74 14.27
C SER A 111 -2.57 4.72 14.19
N SER A 112 -3.59 4.54 15.04
CA SER A 112 -4.73 5.48 15.16
C SER A 112 -4.26 6.88 15.52
N ILE A 113 -3.35 7.00 16.49
CA ILE A 113 -2.75 8.27 16.91
C ILE A 113 -1.93 8.88 15.76
N ARG A 114 -1.03 8.12 15.14
CA ARG A 114 -0.14 8.65 14.10
C ARG A 114 -0.91 9.08 12.85
N THR A 115 -1.74 8.20 12.33
CA THR A 115 -2.51 8.45 11.11
C THR A 115 -3.50 9.59 11.31
N SER A 116 -4.23 9.60 12.42
CA SER A 116 -5.27 10.60 12.63
C SER A 116 -4.73 11.92 13.19
N LEU A 117 -3.68 11.95 14.01
CA LEU A 117 -3.25 13.20 14.65
C LEU A 117 -2.08 13.86 13.94
N PHE A 118 -1.13 13.08 13.42
CA PHE A 118 0.15 13.59 12.91
C PHE A 118 0.21 13.63 11.39
N PHE A 119 -0.23 12.59 10.68
CA PHE A 119 0.02 12.44 9.24
C PHE A 119 -1.11 12.92 8.31
N ASN A 120 -1.95 13.85 8.75
CA ASN A 120 -3.07 14.30 7.92
C ASN A 120 -2.58 15.05 6.67
N GLU A 121 -1.57 15.92 6.84
CA GLU A 121 -1.08 16.79 5.75
C GLU A 121 -0.36 15.96 4.68
N GLU A 122 0.42 14.97 5.09
CA GLU A 122 1.15 14.05 4.22
C GLU A 122 0.19 13.15 3.45
N ASN A 123 -0.88 12.65 4.09
CA ASN A 123 -1.92 11.87 3.40
C ASN A 123 -2.65 12.72 2.33
N ILE A 124 -2.92 14.00 2.62
CA ILE A 124 -3.48 14.94 1.65
C ILE A 124 -2.49 15.18 0.51
N LYS A 125 -1.22 15.40 0.84
CA LYS A 125 -0.15 15.61 -0.13
C LYS A 125 -0.06 14.42 -1.10
N ILE A 126 -0.02 13.18 -0.60
CA ILE A 126 -0.03 11.95 -1.42
C ILE A 126 -1.20 11.96 -2.41
N LEU A 127 -2.41 12.31 -1.95
CA LEU A 127 -3.58 12.31 -2.81
C LEU A 127 -3.49 13.42 -3.88
N THR A 128 -3.06 14.61 -3.50
CA THR A 128 -2.92 15.74 -4.44
C THR A 128 -1.80 15.52 -5.46
N THR A 129 -0.68 14.90 -5.08
CA THR A 129 0.40 14.55 -6.01
C THR A 129 -0.03 13.46 -6.97
N LEU A 130 -0.87 12.50 -6.54
CA LEU A 130 -1.46 11.50 -7.42
C LEU A 130 -2.40 12.13 -8.46
N VAL A 131 -3.16 13.17 -8.10
CA VAL A 131 -4.03 13.89 -9.05
C VAL A 131 -3.20 14.65 -10.08
N ASP A 132 -2.15 15.38 -9.65
CA ASP A 132 -1.23 16.05 -10.56
C ASP A 132 -0.53 15.06 -11.51
N LEU A 133 -0.18 13.88 -10.99
CA LEU A 133 0.38 12.78 -11.77
C LEU A 133 -0.63 12.24 -12.81
N ASP A 134 -1.91 12.10 -12.44
CA ASP A 134 -2.97 11.66 -13.37
C ASP A 134 -3.23 12.67 -14.49
N ASP A 135 -3.11 13.96 -14.18
CA ASP A 135 -3.20 15.04 -15.17
C ASP A 135 -2.05 15.00 -16.17
N LYS A 136 -0.81 14.85 -15.68
CA LYS A 136 0.38 14.76 -16.54
C LYS A 136 0.40 13.51 -17.43
N LEU A 137 -0.20 12.42 -16.94
CA LEU A 137 -0.34 11.16 -17.69
C LEU A 137 -1.60 11.11 -18.56
N TYR A 138 -2.42 12.17 -18.60
CA TYR A 138 -3.69 12.19 -19.34
C TYR A 138 -4.62 11.01 -18.99
N LEU A 139 -4.55 10.49 -17.77
CA LEU A 139 -5.34 9.34 -17.32
C LEU A 139 -6.81 9.70 -17.11
N ASN A 140 -7.07 10.98 -16.87
CA ASN A 140 -8.40 11.54 -16.65
C ASN A 140 -9.32 11.41 -17.87
N THR A 141 -8.76 11.28 -19.08
CA THR A 141 -9.54 11.03 -20.29
C THR A 141 -10.07 9.59 -20.34
N ASN A 142 -9.48 8.66 -19.57
CA ASN A 142 -9.82 7.24 -19.62
C ASN A 142 -10.58 6.79 -18.37
N GLN A 143 -11.91 6.97 -18.34
CA GLN A 143 -12.77 6.49 -17.25
C GLN A 143 -12.60 4.99 -16.94
N ASN A 144 -12.14 4.18 -17.89
CA ASN A 144 -11.89 2.75 -17.65
C ASN A 144 -10.72 2.52 -16.69
N PHE A 145 -9.79 3.47 -16.58
CA PHE A 145 -8.66 3.42 -15.65
C PHE A 145 -9.15 3.41 -14.19
N TYR A 146 -9.95 4.40 -13.78
CA TYR A 146 -10.50 4.50 -12.43
C TYR A 146 -11.46 3.35 -12.11
N LYS A 147 -12.33 2.96 -13.06
CA LYS A 147 -13.22 1.79 -12.90
C LYS A 147 -12.44 0.49 -12.71
N LYS A 148 -11.32 0.30 -13.41
CA LYS A 148 -10.44 -0.87 -13.23
C LYS A 148 -9.73 -0.79 -11.87
N SER A 149 -9.28 0.40 -11.47
CA SER A 149 -8.62 0.60 -10.18
C SER A 149 -9.54 0.27 -9.01
N ARG A 150 -10.75 0.87 -9.00
CA ARG A 150 -11.80 0.62 -8.01
C ARG A 150 -12.19 -0.84 -7.92
N ARG A 151 -12.31 -1.55 -9.06
CA ARG A 151 -12.60 -3.00 -9.07
C ARG A 151 -11.54 -3.81 -8.33
N VAL A 152 -10.27 -3.45 -8.46
CA VAL A 152 -9.20 -4.13 -7.71
C VAL A 152 -9.27 -3.79 -6.23
N THR A 153 -9.50 -2.53 -5.86
CA THR A 153 -9.69 -2.14 -4.46
C THR A 153 -10.84 -2.91 -3.80
N ILE A 154 -12.00 -2.97 -4.46
CA ILE A 154 -13.16 -3.74 -3.98
C ILE A 154 -12.78 -5.21 -3.82
N LYS A 155 -12.08 -5.81 -4.79
CA LYS A 155 -11.65 -7.21 -4.69
C LYS A 155 -10.73 -7.45 -3.48
N VAL A 156 -9.73 -6.58 -3.27
CA VAL A 156 -8.81 -6.69 -2.12
C VAL A 156 -9.58 -6.60 -0.81
N VAL A 157 -10.44 -5.59 -0.66
CA VAL A 157 -11.26 -5.40 0.55
C VAL A 157 -12.20 -6.58 0.79
N VAL A 158 -12.90 -7.06 -0.24
CA VAL A 158 -13.82 -8.21 -0.12
C VAL A 158 -13.06 -9.49 0.25
N ILE A 159 -11.91 -9.76 -0.36
CA ILE A 159 -11.07 -10.91 -0.02
C ILE A 159 -10.61 -10.82 1.43
N LEU A 160 -10.15 -9.65 1.87
CA LEU A 160 -9.74 -9.42 3.26
C LEU A 160 -10.89 -9.69 4.23
N LEU A 161 -12.06 -9.12 3.98
CA LEU A 161 -13.25 -9.33 4.82
C LEU A 161 -13.65 -10.79 4.88
N LEU A 162 -13.63 -11.48 3.74
CA LEU A 162 -13.98 -12.90 3.65
C LEU A 162 -12.98 -13.76 4.43
N VAL A 163 -11.67 -13.57 4.19
CA VAL A 163 -10.62 -14.33 4.89
C VAL A 163 -10.72 -14.10 6.39
N HIS A 164 -10.83 -12.84 6.82
CA HIS A 164 -10.93 -12.51 8.24
C HIS A 164 -12.19 -13.11 8.89
N THR A 165 -13.34 -13.02 8.22
CA THR A 165 -14.60 -13.58 8.72
C THR A 165 -14.53 -15.11 8.82
N VAL A 166 -13.98 -15.79 7.82
CA VAL A 166 -13.84 -17.26 7.82
C VAL A 166 -12.92 -17.71 8.95
N VAL A 167 -11.75 -17.09 9.09
CA VAL A 167 -10.78 -17.42 10.15
C VAL A 167 -11.41 -17.17 11.53
N SER A 168 -12.12 -16.06 11.69
CA SER A 168 -12.83 -15.71 12.92
C SER A 168 -13.92 -16.71 13.29
N ILE A 169 -14.73 -17.16 12.32
CA ILE A 169 -15.78 -18.16 12.56
C ILE A 169 -15.14 -19.49 12.97
N ILE A 170 -14.05 -19.90 12.32
CA ILE A 170 -13.34 -21.14 12.67
C ILE A 170 -12.78 -21.05 14.10
N ASP A 171 -12.20 -19.91 14.48
CA ASP A 171 -11.69 -19.67 15.84
C ASP A 171 -12.82 -19.75 16.87
N MET A 172 -13.93 -19.06 16.64
CA MET A 172 -15.09 -19.09 17.55
C MET A 172 -15.74 -20.47 17.67
N LEU A 173 -15.76 -21.27 16.59
CA LEU A 173 -16.28 -22.63 16.62
C LEU A 173 -15.35 -23.62 17.35
N THR A 174 -14.06 -23.30 17.41
CA THR A 174 -13.04 -24.16 18.03
C THR A 174 -13.12 -24.14 19.55
N ASP A 175 -13.54 -23.02 20.15
CA ASP A 175 -13.65 -22.85 21.61
C ASP A 175 -14.90 -23.52 22.22
N GLY A 176 -15.78 -24.08 21.40
CA GLY A 176 -16.99 -24.77 21.85
C GLY A 176 -17.95 -23.85 22.61
N ASN A 177 -18.38 -24.25 23.82
CA ASN A 177 -19.37 -23.52 24.61
C ASN A 177 -18.78 -22.37 25.46
N ASN A 178 -17.46 -22.31 25.62
CA ASN A 178 -16.80 -21.31 26.46
C ASN A 178 -16.11 -20.28 25.57
N ILE A 179 -16.92 -19.44 24.90
CA ILE A 179 -16.38 -18.37 24.07
C ILE A 179 -15.67 -17.36 24.98
N ASP A 180 -14.35 -17.25 24.84
CA ASP A 180 -13.59 -16.22 25.54
C ASP A 180 -13.94 -14.85 24.93
N MET A 181 -14.57 -14.01 25.75
CA MET A 181 -14.92 -12.65 25.37
C MET A 181 -13.70 -11.81 25.00
N SER A 182 -12.51 -12.13 25.52
CA SER A 182 -11.26 -11.46 25.16
C SER A 182 -11.00 -11.55 23.66
N LYS A 183 -11.20 -12.73 23.04
CA LYS A 183 -10.99 -12.97 21.60
C LYS A 183 -11.93 -12.14 20.72
N ILE A 184 -13.19 -12.00 21.13
CA ILE A 184 -14.18 -11.19 20.41
C ILE A 184 -13.74 -9.73 20.34
N VAL A 185 -13.11 -9.21 21.39
CA VAL A 185 -12.68 -7.82 21.49
C VAL A 185 -11.45 -7.54 20.64
N VAL A 186 -10.55 -8.52 20.49
CA VAL A 186 -9.31 -8.36 19.72
C VAL A 186 -9.53 -8.56 18.22
N LEU A 187 -10.54 -9.35 17.82
CA LEU A 187 -10.86 -9.65 16.42
C LEU A 187 -10.97 -8.40 15.51
N PRO A 188 -11.71 -7.33 15.88
CA PRO A 188 -11.73 -6.09 15.13
C PRO A 188 -10.34 -5.46 14.92
N VAL A 189 -9.43 -5.63 15.88
CA VAL A 189 -8.08 -5.05 15.83
C VAL A 189 -7.18 -5.82 14.85
N TYR A 190 -7.32 -7.15 14.76
CA TYR A 190 -6.65 -7.93 13.69
C TYR A 190 -7.13 -7.53 12.29
N MET A 191 -8.44 -7.28 12.16
CA MET A 191 -9.01 -6.81 10.89
C MET A 191 -8.43 -5.46 10.49
N GLU A 192 -8.31 -4.56 11.47
CA GLU A 192 -7.70 -3.24 11.28
C GLU A 192 -6.25 -3.37 10.80
N GLN A 193 -5.39 -4.15 11.46
CA GLN A 193 -4.01 -4.36 11.04
C GLN A 193 -3.92 -4.90 9.60
N SER A 194 -4.82 -5.80 9.23
CA SER A 194 -4.88 -6.34 7.86
C SER A 194 -5.32 -5.27 6.84
N LEU A 195 -6.30 -4.44 7.22
CA LEU A 195 -6.83 -3.36 6.39
C LEU A 195 -5.77 -2.31 6.13
N GLU A 196 -5.04 -1.96 7.18
CA GLU A 196 -3.91 -1.05 7.22
C GLU A 196 -2.82 -1.39 6.19
N ILE A 197 -2.30 -2.62 6.22
CA ILE A 197 -1.36 -3.11 5.21
C ILE A 197 -2.00 -3.17 3.82
N SER A 198 -3.29 -3.48 3.73
CA SER A 198 -3.99 -3.48 2.45
C SER A 198 -4.08 -2.09 1.84
N VAL A 199 -4.32 -1.04 2.64
CA VAL A 199 -4.33 0.36 2.19
C VAL A 199 -2.94 0.76 1.70
N PHE A 200 -1.88 0.42 2.44
CA PHE A 200 -0.50 0.61 1.98
C PHE A 200 -0.28 -0.06 0.61
N CYS A 201 -0.64 -1.34 0.47
CA CYS A 201 -0.48 -2.08 -0.77
C CYS A 201 -1.27 -1.44 -1.92
N LEU A 202 -2.49 -0.98 -1.67
CA LEU A 202 -3.32 -0.30 -2.67
C LEU A 202 -2.64 1.00 -3.17
N MET A 203 -2.03 1.78 -2.28
CA MET A 203 -1.26 2.98 -2.64
C MET A 203 -0.05 2.63 -3.53
N VAL A 204 0.72 1.61 -3.17
CA VAL A 204 1.87 1.14 -3.97
C VAL A 204 1.41 0.57 -5.34
N MET A 205 0.31 -0.17 -5.36
CA MET A 205 -0.28 -0.67 -6.62
C MET A 205 -0.74 0.47 -7.53
N MET A 206 -1.27 1.55 -6.96
CA MET A 206 -1.65 2.76 -7.70
C MET A 206 -0.45 3.43 -8.37
N LEU A 207 0.68 3.57 -7.67
CA LEU A 207 1.93 4.06 -8.29
C LEU A 207 2.44 3.11 -9.37
N THR A 208 2.45 1.81 -9.08
CA THR A 208 2.90 0.77 -10.03
C THR A 208 2.12 0.84 -11.35
N ARG A 209 0.80 1.09 -11.31
CA ARG A 209 -0.01 1.23 -12.51
C ARG A 209 0.37 2.45 -13.34
N ARG A 210 0.64 3.58 -12.70
CA ARG A 210 1.02 4.82 -13.37
C ARG A 210 2.42 4.72 -13.97
N LEU A 211 3.34 4.06 -13.28
CA LEU A 211 4.65 3.71 -13.83
C LEU A 211 4.53 2.79 -15.06
N LYS A 212 3.61 1.82 -15.05
CA LYS A 212 3.32 1.00 -16.24
C LYS A 212 2.75 1.81 -17.41
N VAL A 213 2.02 2.89 -17.14
CA VAL A 213 1.55 3.81 -18.19
C VAL A 213 2.74 4.52 -18.84
N ILE A 214 3.72 4.99 -18.04
CA ILE A 214 4.99 5.52 -18.56
C ILE A 214 5.70 4.47 -19.42
N ASN A 215 5.82 3.23 -18.93
CA ASN A 215 6.44 2.14 -19.69
C ASN A 215 5.72 1.91 -21.02
N ASN A 216 4.39 1.90 -21.04
CA ASN A 216 3.62 1.75 -22.26
C ASN A 216 3.88 2.88 -23.26
N TYR A 217 4.02 4.13 -22.81
CA TYR A 217 4.38 5.24 -23.68
C TYR A 217 5.78 5.07 -24.28
N LEU A 218 6.76 4.63 -23.48
CA LEU A 218 8.11 4.37 -23.96
C LEU A 218 8.17 3.19 -24.94
N VAL A 219 7.45 2.10 -24.66
CA VAL A 219 7.35 0.93 -25.56
C VAL A 219 6.77 1.34 -26.90
N LYS A 220 5.61 2.04 -26.91
CA LYS A 220 4.98 2.48 -28.17
C LYS A 220 5.89 3.36 -29.00
N PHE A 221 6.62 4.28 -28.36
CA PHE A 221 7.58 5.12 -29.07
C PHE A 221 8.72 4.32 -29.72
N ILE A 222 9.25 3.30 -29.03
CA ILE A 222 10.28 2.43 -29.58
C ILE A 222 9.71 1.60 -30.74
N ASP A 223 8.53 1.00 -30.57
CA ASP A 223 7.90 0.13 -31.56
C ASP A 223 7.46 0.89 -32.83
N GLU A 224 6.87 2.08 -32.68
CA GLU A 224 6.50 2.93 -33.82
C GLU A 224 7.72 3.33 -34.66
N LYS A 225 8.86 3.53 -34.00
CA LYS A 225 10.10 3.83 -34.71
C LYS A 225 10.61 2.64 -35.50
N ASP A 226 10.65 1.46 -34.89
CA ASP A 226 11.13 0.25 -35.56
C ASP A 226 10.19 -0.17 -36.70
N SER A 227 8.88 0.02 -36.53
CA SER A 227 7.89 -0.19 -37.58
C SER A 227 8.04 0.81 -38.74
N ASN A 228 8.30 2.10 -38.45
CA ASN A 228 8.57 3.11 -39.48
C ASN A 228 9.85 2.82 -40.27
N LYS A 229 10.90 2.26 -39.63
CA LYS A 229 12.10 1.80 -40.36
C LYS A 229 11.75 0.68 -41.35
N ALA A 230 10.85 -0.22 -40.97
CA ALA A 230 10.41 -1.33 -41.82
C ALA A 230 9.41 -0.89 -42.91
N SER A 231 8.55 0.10 -42.64
CA SER A 231 7.52 0.56 -43.59
C SER A 231 8.02 1.53 -44.66
N VAL A 232 9.22 2.12 -44.51
CA VAL A 232 9.88 2.82 -45.65
C VAL A 232 10.10 1.86 -46.83
N PHE A 233 10.10 0.55 -46.61
CA PHE A 233 10.21 -0.46 -47.65
C PHE A 233 8.87 -1.09 -48.09
N ILE A 234 7.76 -0.83 -47.40
CA ILE A 234 6.46 -1.45 -47.70
C ILE A 234 5.33 -0.44 -47.47
N VAL A 235 4.72 0.05 -48.56
CA VAL A 235 3.51 0.86 -48.53
C VAL A 235 2.37 0.00 -47.97
N ARG A 236 1.94 0.26 -46.73
CA ARG A 236 0.77 -0.39 -46.11
C ARG A 236 -0.40 0.58 -46.06
N GLU A 237 -1.57 0.08 -46.44
CA GLU A 237 -2.86 0.76 -46.24
C GLU A 237 -3.10 1.01 -44.75
N LYS A 238 -3.52 2.24 -44.42
CA LYS A 238 -3.93 2.65 -43.07
C LYS A 238 -5.11 1.78 -42.64
N LYS A 239 -4.96 1.00 -41.57
CA LYS A 239 -6.09 0.40 -40.86
C LYS A 239 -6.68 1.44 -39.90
N ASP A 240 -7.95 1.79 -40.13
CA ASP A 240 -8.79 2.61 -39.24
C ASP A 240 -9.11 1.84 -37.94
N GLY A 241 -8.11 1.69 -37.08
CA GLY A 241 -8.28 1.30 -35.68
C GLY A 241 -8.39 2.54 -34.78
N PRO A 242 -8.97 2.42 -33.58
CA PRO A 242 -9.01 3.52 -32.62
C PRO A 242 -7.57 3.99 -32.35
N GLU A 243 -7.29 5.26 -32.64
CA GLU A 243 -5.96 5.85 -32.49
C GLU A 243 -5.44 5.65 -31.06
N GLU A 244 -4.50 4.73 -30.90
CA GLU A 244 -3.78 4.58 -29.66
C GLU A 244 -2.90 5.82 -29.48
N PHE A 245 -3.27 6.68 -28.53
CA PHE A 245 -2.62 7.96 -28.30
C PHE A 245 -1.11 7.80 -28.02
N ASN A 246 -0.25 8.17 -28.97
CA ASN A 246 1.20 8.27 -28.78
C ASN A 246 1.53 9.61 -28.13
N LEU A 247 1.70 9.61 -26.80
CA LEU A 247 2.01 10.80 -26.02
C LEU A 247 3.38 11.42 -26.38
N ILE A 248 4.35 10.59 -26.76
CA ILE A 248 5.70 11.06 -27.12
C ILE A 248 5.69 11.65 -28.53
N GLY A 249 4.92 11.08 -29.46
CA GLY A 249 4.85 11.51 -30.85
C GLY A 249 6.10 11.15 -31.65
N ARG A 250 6.35 11.88 -32.74
CA ARG A 250 7.46 11.60 -33.67
C ARG A 250 8.80 12.07 -33.12
N ALA A 251 9.87 11.35 -33.47
CA ALA A 251 11.23 11.77 -33.15
C ALA A 251 11.57 13.09 -33.87
N SER A 252 11.86 14.13 -33.09
CA SER A 252 12.24 15.47 -33.57
C SER A 252 13.22 16.11 -32.59
N SER A 253 14.04 17.05 -33.05
CA SER A 253 14.96 17.81 -32.18
C SER A 253 14.22 18.57 -31.08
N ASP A 254 13.00 19.03 -31.40
CA ASP A 254 12.20 19.93 -30.55
C ASP A 254 11.22 19.15 -29.65
N ASN A 255 11.23 17.82 -29.75
CA ASN A 255 10.38 16.97 -28.94
C ASN A 255 10.91 16.92 -27.50
N MET A 256 10.12 17.44 -26.55
CA MET A 256 10.44 17.48 -25.13
C MET A 256 9.70 16.42 -24.30
N LYS A 257 8.97 15.50 -24.94
CA LYS A 257 8.06 14.57 -24.24
C LYS A 257 8.79 13.54 -23.37
N ILE A 258 10.04 13.17 -23.71
CA ILE A 258 10.85 12.32 -22.84
C ILE A 258 11.18 13.05 -21.53
N ARG A 259 11.49 14.35 -21.60
CA ARG A 259 11.67 15.19 -20.42
C ARG A 259 10.38 15.29 -19.60
N ASP A 260 9.23 15.45 -20.24
CA ASP A 260 7.95 15.52 -19.54
C ASP A 260 7.66 14.18 -18.79
N LEU A 261 7.96 13.04 -19.41
CA LEU A 261 7.89 11.73 -18.74
C LEU A 261 8.88 11.60 -17.57
N ALA A 262 10.07 12.19 -17.69
CA ALA A 262 11.03 12.23 -16.58
C ALA A 262 10.48 13.03 -15.39
N VAL A 263 9.92 14.23 -15.63
CA VAL A 263 9.25 15.03 -14.58
C VAL A 263 8.10 14.25 -13.94
N THR A 264 7.35 13.50 -14.75
CA THR A 264 6.26 12.64 -14.26
C THR A 264 6.79 11.51 -13.37
N TYR A 265 7.94 10.93 -13.72
CA TYR A 265 8.62 9.92 -12.91
C TYR A 265 9.18 10.49 -11.61
N ASP A 266 9.67 11.73 -11.61
CA ASP A 266 10.12 12.45 -10.40
C ASP A 266 9.00 12.51 -9.36
N ILE A 267 7.79 12.88 -9.80
CA ILE A 267 6.59 12.95 -8.95
C ILE A 267 6.19 11.55 -8.41
N ILE A 268 6.40 10.48 -9.20
CA ILE A 268 6.25 9.11 -8.71
C ILE A 268 7.27 8.81 -7.61
N GLY A 269 8.52 9.26 -7.77
CA GLY A 269 9.58 9.19 -6.77
C GLY A 269 9.20 9.86 -5.45
N GLU A 270 8.82 11.14 -5.52
CA GLU A 270 8.37 11.91 -4.36
C GLU A 270 7.16 11.29 -3.67
N THR A 271 6.15 10.87 -4.45
CA THR A 271 4.95 10.23 -3.89
C THR A 271 5.28 8.89 -3.24
N CYS A 272 6.21 8.12 -3.80
CA CYS A 272 6.69 6.87 -3.22
C CYS A 272 7.40 7.12 -1.87
N ALA A 273 8.23 8.17 -1.80
CA ALA A 273 8.89 8.58 -0.56
C ALA A 273 7.88 9.01 0.52
N LEU A 274 6.86 9.79 0.16
CA LEU A 274 5.78 10.18 1.08
C LEU A 274 4.98 8.98 1.58
N ILE A 275 4.65 8.02 0.70
CA ILE A 275 4.00 6.77 1.12
C ILE A 275 4.90 6.00 2.09
N ASN A 276 6.20 5.91 1.80
CA ASN A 276 7.14 5.23 2.69
C ASN A 276 7.21 5.91 4.06
N GLU A 277 7.21 7.24 4.12
CA GLU A 277 7.24 8.01 5.36
C GLU A 277 5.98 7.79 6.21
N VAL A 278 4.80 7.89 5.61
CA VAL A 278 3.51 7.73 6.30
C VAL A 278 3.35 6.31 6.86
N PHE A 279 3.69 5.29 6.07
CA PHE A 279 3.46 3.89 6.43
C PHE A 279 4.65 3.20 7.11
N ASN A 280 5.79 3.89 7.28
CA ASN A 280 7.04 3.29 7.76
C ASN A 280 6.87 2.49 9.05
N PHE A 281 6.31 3.17 10.06
CA PHE A 281 6.12 2.62 11.39
C PHE A 281 5.07 1.52 11.42
N GLN A 282 4.04 1.66 10.61
CA GLN A 282 2.95 0.70 10.51
C GLN A 282 3.42 -0.63 9.93
N ILE A 283 4.25 -0.57 8.88
CA ILE A 283 4.92 -1.74 8.31
C ILE A 283 5.83 -2.38 9.36
N PHE A 284 6.63 -1.58 10.06
CA PHE A 284 7.53 -2.07 11.12
C PHE A 284 6.78 -2.80 12.24
N MET A 285 5.75 -2.15 12.79
CA MET A 285 4.93 -2.73 13.86
C MET A 285 4.22 -4.00 13.41
N THR A 286 3.76 -4.06 12.17
CA THR A 286 3.15 -5.28 11.62
C THR A 286 4.16 -6.42 11.52
N LEU A 287 5.40 -6.15 11.12
CA LEU A 287 6.45 -7.18 11.12
C LEU A 287 6.77 -7.67 12.53
N ILE A 288 6.85 -6.77 13.52
CA ILE A 288 7.05 -7.16 14.93
C ILE A 288 5.88 -8.00 15.41
N ALA A 289 4.64 -7.54 15.18
CA ALA A 289 3.44 -8.24 15.59
C ALA A 289 3.41 -9.66 14.99
N THR A 290 3.55 -9.79 13.67
CA THR A 290 3.57 -11.10 13.01
C THR A 290 4.72 -11.97 13.51
N PHE A 291 5.87 -11.38 13.85
CA PHE A 291 7.00 -12.13 14.41
C PHE A 291 6.66 -12.67 15.80
N THR A 292 6.07 -11.85 16.67
CA THR A 292 5.54 -12.28 17.96
C THR A 292 4.50 -13.39 17.78
N TYR A 293 3.57 -13.28 16.82
CA TYR A 293 2.60 -14.35 16.52
C TYR A 293 3.26 -15.67 16.16
N VAL A 294 4.27 -15.63 15.29
CA VAL A 294 4.99 -16.84 14.87
C VAL A 294 5.70 -17.48 16.07
N VAL A 295 6.39 -16.69 16.89
CA VAL A 295 7.08 -17.17 18.09
C VAL A 295 6.11 -17.82 19.09
N ILE A 296 4.99 -17.15 19.39
CA ILE A 296 3.97 -17.68 20.30
C ILE A 296 3.32 -18.94 19.70
N THR A 297 3.02 -18.96 18.40
CA THR A 297 2.50 -20.15 17.71
C THR A 297 3.43 -21.37 17.87
N ILE A 298 4.74 -21.16 17.71
CA ILE A 298 5.74 -22.22 17.87
C ILE A 298 5.76 -22.70 19.33
N TRP A 299 5.78 -21.77 20.28
CA TRP A 299 5.78 -22.06 21.72
C TRP A 299 4.54 -22.90 22.12
N THR A 300 3.36 -22.40 21.80
CA THR A 300 2.08 -23.07 22.12
C THR A 300 1.98 -24.41 21.39
N GLY A 301 2.45 -24.50 20.15
CA GLY A 301 2.52 -25.75 19.39
C GLY A 301 3.42 -26.81 20.04
N LEU A 302 4.58 -26.42 20.57
CA LEU A 302 5.47 -27.32 21.32
C LEU A 302 4.85 -27.76 22.66
N GLY A 303 4.17 -26.86 23.35
CA GLY A 303 3.41 -27.16 24.56
C GLY A 303 2.36 -28.25 24.31
N PHE A 304 1.61 -28.13 23.21
CA PHE A 304 0.65 -29.16 22.78
C PHE A 304 1.33 -30.50 22.47
N TYR A 305 2.46 -30.49 21.77
CA TYR A 305 3.19 -31.71 21.45
C TYR A 305 3.66 -32.45 22.72
N ARG A 306 4.17 -31.73 23.73
CA ARG A 306 4.62 -32.33 25.01
C ARG A 306 3.46 -32.93 25.82
N ASN A 307 2.30 -32.29 25.80
CA ASN A 307 1.13 -32.69 26.59
C ASN A 307 0.15 -33.60 25.83
N SER A 308 0.60 -34.25 24.75
CA SER A 308 -0.21 -35.09 23.83
C SER A 308 -1.00 -36.25 24.47
N ALA A 309 -0.83 -36.52 25.77
CA ALA A 309 -1.62 -37.51 26.50
C ALA A 309 -3.10 -37.09 26.70
N SER A 310 -3.43 -35.80 26.64
CA SER A 310 -4.81 -35.30 26.69
C SER A 310 -5.32 -35.01 25.27
N GLY A 311 -5.90 -36.00 24.60
CA GLY A 311 -6.35 -35.95 23.20
C GLY A 311 -7.51 -34.99 22.86
N SER A 312 -7.72 -33.91 23.61
CA SER A 312 -8.89 -33.02 23.47
C SER A 312 -8.68 -31.72 22.68
N ASN A 313 -7.45 -31.31 22.33
CA ASN A 313 -7.21 -29.91 21.89
C ASN A 313 -6.61 -29.75 20.46
N THR A 314 -6.75 -30.73 19.57
CA THR A 314 -6.21 -30.64 18.19
C THR A 314 -6.82 -29.49 17.37
N ALA A 315 -8.08 -29.13 17.64
CA ALA A 315 -8.76 -28.03 16.94
C ALA A 315 -8.14 -26.66 17.28
N SER A 316 -7.76 -26.42 18.55
CA SER A 316 -7.09 -25.18 18.97
C SER A 316 -5.78 -24.96 18.22
N LEU A 317 -5.00 -26.03 18.04
CA LEU A 317 -3.75 -25.97 17.29
C LEU A 317 -3.99 -25.61 15.80
N ALA A 318 -5.01 -26.20 15.17
CA ALA A 318 -5.36 -25.90 13.79
C ALA A 318 -5.72 -24.42 13.59
N THR A 319 -6.42 -23.83 14.55
CA THR A 319 -6.80 -22.42 14.53
C THR A 319 -5.60 -21.49 14.68
N ILE A 320 -4.67 -21.79 15.60
CA ILE A 320 -3.42 -21.02 15.74
C ILE A 320 -2.60 -21.07 14.44
N ILE A 321 -2.49 -22.27 13.84
CA ILE A 321 -1.81 -22.43 12.54
C ILE A 321 -2.49 -21.60 11.46
N LEU A 322 -3.82 -21.59 11.42
CA LEU A 322 -4.59 -20.80 10.45
C LEU A 322 -4.32 -19.30 10.60
N TRP A 323 -4.35 -18.77 11.82
CA TRP A 323 -3.98 -17.38 12.11
C TRP A 323 -2.55 -17.07 11.68
N CYS A 324 -1.60 -17.95 12.00
CA CYS A 324 -0.20 -17.80 11.59
C CYS A 324 -0.04 -17.75 10.06
N ILE A 325 -0.72 -18.64 9.33
CA ILE A 325 -0.75 -18.63 7.86
C ILE A 325 -1.29 -17.28 7.35
N THR A 326 -2.39 -16.78 7.92
CA THR A 326 -2.97 -15.51 7.48
C THR A 326 -2.03 -14.32 7.69
N ALA A 327 -1.31 -14.30 8.82
CA ALA A 327 -0.33 -13.27 9.11
C ALA A 327 0.88 -13.34 8.15
N ILE A 328 1.37 -14.54 7.83
CA ILE A 328 2.43 -14.74 6.84
C ILE A 328 1.94 -14.30 5.45
N CYS A 329 0.72 -14.66 5.05
CA CYS A 329 0.13 -14.26 3.77
C CYS A 329 0.05 -12.73 3.63
N LEU A 330 -0.19 -12.00 4.72
CA LEU A 330 -0.20 -10.54 4.72
C LEU A 330 1.19 -9.96 4.39
N ILE A 331 2.26 -10.50 5.01
CA ILE A 331 3.64 -10.08 4.68
C ILE A 331 3.97 -10.43 3.22
N VAL A 332 3.60 -11.62 2.75
CA VAL A 332 3.79 -12.03 1.35
C VAL A 332 3.11 -11.05 0.40
N PHE A 333 1.86 -10.67 0.67
CA PHE A 333 1.10 -9.73 -0.14
C PHE A 333 1.79 -8.36 -0.22
N MET A 334 2.28 -7.86 0.92
CA MET A 334 3.04 -6.63 1.02
C MET A 334 4.35 -6.67 0.21
N SER A 335 5.19 -7.69 0.44
CA SER A 335 6.46 -7.88 -0.28
C SER A 335 6.26 -8.04 -1.78
N MET A 336 5.27 -8.82 -2.22
CA MET A 336 4.95 -9.00 -3.64
C MET A 336 4.50 -7.70 -4.31
N THR A 337 3.77 -6.86 -3.58
CA THR A 337 3.30 -5.58 -4.10
C THR A 337 4.45 -4.61 -4.33
N CYS A 338 5.39 -4.54 -3.38
CA CYS A 338 6.60 -3.73 -3.52
C CYS A 338 7.54 -4.29 -4.61
N GLU A 339 7.67 -5.61 -4.73
CA GLU A 339 8.44 -6.24 -5.81
C GLU A 339 7.89 -5.87 -7.19
N LYS A 340 6.56 -5.83 -7.36
CA LYS A 340 5.94 -5.40 -8.62
C LYS A 340 6.27 -3.96 -8.99
N LEU A 341 6.43 -3.07 -8.00
CA LEU A 341 6.88 -1.69 -8.24
C LEU A 341 8.33 -1.68 -8.74
N LEU A 342 9.21 -2.46 -8.11
CA LEU A 342 10.63 -2.58 -8.51
C LEU A 342 10.79 -3.18 -9.92
N LEU A 343 9.99 -4.18 -10.27
CA LEU A 343 9.97 -4.76 -11.61
C LEU A 343 9.52 -3.72 -12.66
N ALA A 344 8.46 -2.96 -12.37
CA ALA A 344 8.00 -1.90 -13.26
C ALA A 344 9.07 -0.80 -13.45
N ARG A 345 9.81 -0.44 -12.39
CA ARG A 345 10.97 0.48 -12.49
C ARG A 345 12.08 -0.11 -13.37
N THR A 346 12.41 -1.38 -13.17
CA THR A 346 13.48 -2.05 -13.92
C THR A 346 13.16 -2.06 -15.41
N GLU A 347 11.88 -2.29 -15.75
CA GLU A 347 11.39 -2.14 -17.12
C GLU A 347 11.57 -0.71 -17.64
N THR A 348 11.21 0.33 -16.87
CA THR A 348 11.46 1.74 -17.24
C THR A 348 12.95 1.97 -17.52
N LYS A 349 13.84 1.47 -16.64
CA LYS A 349 15.30 1.58 -16.82
C LYS A 349 15.75 0.98 -18.14
N VAL A 350 15.29 -0.23 -18.46
CA VAL A 350 15.64 -0.92 -19.71
C VAL A 350 15.12 -0.15 -20.93
N LEU A 351 13.88 0.35 -20.88
CA LEU A 351 13.27 1.10 -21.98
C LEU A 351 14.00 2.43 -22.25
N VAL A 352 14.31 3.19 -21.19
CA VAL A 352 15.09 4.44 -21.32
C VAL A 352 16.50 4.14 -21.84
N ASN A 353 17.15 3.07 -21.39
CA ASN A 353 18.45 2.67 -21.92
C ASN A 353 18.43 2.38 -23.43
N LYS A 354 17.36 1.72 -23.91
CA LYS A 354 17.17 1.47 -25.35
C LYS A 354 17.11 2.78 -26.14
N ILE A 355 16.41 3.79 -25.61
CA ILE A 355 16.33 5.13 -26.23
C ILE A 355 17.71 5.81 -26.26
N ILE A 356 18.48 5.74 -25.17
CA ILE A 356 19.84 6.32 -25.11
C ILE A 356 20.76 5.70 -26.16
N MET A 357 20.70 4.37 -26.28
CA MET A 357 21.55 3.60 -27.20
C MET A 357 21.16 3.71 -28.67
N ASP A 358 20.01 4.30 -29.00
CA ASP A 358 19.57 4.44 -30.38
C ASP A 358 20.17 5.70 -31.04
N TYR A 359 21.30 5.50 -31.73
CA TYR A 359 22.04 6.56 -32.44
C TYR A 359 21.26 7.22 -33.57
N ASN A 360 20.15 6.63 -34.03
CA ASN A 360 19.29 7.25 -35.04
C ASN A 360 18.35 8.31 -34.43
N LEU A 361 18.30 8.45 -33.10
CA LEU A 361 17.55 9.53 -32.46
C LEU A 361 18.33 10.85 -32.47
N PRO A 362 17.61 11.99 -32.58
CA PRO A 362 18.19 13.31 -32.39
C PRO A 362 19.01 13.38 -31.09
N LYS A 363 20.15 14.07 -31.14
CA LYS A 363 21.04 14.23 -29.97
C LYS A 363 20.28 14.79 -28.76
N THR A 364 19.34 15.71 -28.98
CA THR A 364 18.52 16.32 -27.93
C THR A 364 17.68 15.29 -27.16
N MET A 365 16.97 14.40 -27.85
CA MET A 365 16.17 13.34 -27.22
C MET A 365 17.05 12.34 -26.45
N ARG A 366 18.24 12.00 -26.97
CA ARG A 366 19.19 11.13 -26.25
C ARG A 366 19.72 11.78 -24.97
N VAL A 367 19.97 13.10 -24.99
CA VAL A 367 20.36 13.86 -23.79
C VAL A 367 19.23 13.88 -22.77
N GLN A 368 17.97 14.09 -23.21
CA GLN A 368 16.80 14.00 -22.32
C GLN A 368 16.67 12.60 -21.71
N ALA A 369 16.84 11.54 -22.50
CA ALA A 369 16.79 10.17 -22.01
C ALA A 369 17.92 9.86 -21.02
N LYS A 370 19.11 10.44 -21.21
CA LYS A 370 20.22 10.32 -20.25
C LYS A 370 19.88 11.00 -18.92
N ALA A 371 19.35 12.22 -18.95
CA ALA A 371 18.87 12.89 -17.73
C ALA A 371 17.74 12.09 -17.05
N PHE A 372 16.85 11.47 -17.83
CA PHE A 372 15.83 10.58 -17.29
C PHE A 372 16.44 9.33 -16.63
N MET A 373 17.49 8.73 -17.22
CA MET A 373 18.21 7.63 -16.59
C MET A 373 18.83 8.03 -15.24
N GLU A 374 19.46 9.21 -15.17
CA GLU A 374 20.02 9.74 -13.91
C GLU A 374 18.93 9.89 -12.84
N LEU A 375 17.73 10.36 -13.23
CA LEU A 375 16.58 10.45 -12.34
C LEU A 375 16.06 9.08 -11.87
N ILE A 376 16.03 8.09 -12.77
CA ILE A 376 15.69 6.69 -12.41
C ILE A 376 16.68 6.16 -11.37
N GLU A 377 17.96 6.53 -11.45
CA GLU A 377 18.97 6.13 -10.48
C GLU A 377 18.84 6.87 -9.14
N ALA A 378 18.47 8.16 -9.16
CA ALA A 378 18.18 8.95 -7.97
C ALA A 378 16.97 8.42 -7.19
N TRP A 379 15.92 7.97 -7.89
CA TRP A 379 14.72 7.40 -7.27
C TRP A 379 14.69 5.88 -7.41
N PRO A 380 15.16 5.11 -6.41
CA PRO A 380 15.16 3.65 -6.47
C PRO A 380 13.74 3.03 -6.44
N LEU A 381 12.72 3.82 -6.08
CA LEU A 381 11.33 3.39 -5.84
C LEU A 381 11.23 2.16 -4.91
N ARG A 382 12.18 2.07 -3.98
CA ARG A 382 12.26 0.99 -3.01
C ARG A 382 11.73 1.50 -1.67
N ILE A 383 10.81 0.74 -1.08
CA ILE A 383 10.24 1.02 0.23
C ILE A 383 11.22 0.49 1.28
N TYR A 384 11.58 1.34 2.24
CA TYR A 384 12.53 1.03 3.31
C TYR A 384 11.90 1.28 4.67
N ILE A 385 12.07 0.32 5.58
CA ILE A 385 11.66 0.45 6.98
C ILE A 385 12.83 1.01 7.76
N TYR A 386 12.70 2.23 8.28
CA TYR A 386 13.73 2.97 9.03
C TYR A 386 15.14 2.89 8.44
N ASP A 387 15.26 2.86 7.10
CA ASP A 387 16.50 2.66 6.35
C ASP A 387 17.29 1.36 6.67
N MET A 388 16.70 0.45 7.46
CA MET A 388 17.33 -0.81 7.86
C MET A 388 17.04 -1.93 6.86
N PHE A 389 15.78 -2.06 6.44
CA PHE A 389 15.31 -3.19 5.63
C PHE A 389 14.48 -2.72 4.45
N SER A 390 14.74 -3.27 3.27
CA SER A 390 13.87 -3.10 2.12
C SER A 390 12.67 -4.03 2.18
N VAL A 391 11.50 -3.51 1.83
CA VAL A 391 10.28 -4.31 1.68
C VAL A 391 10.23 -4.88 0.28
N ASP A 392 10.82 -6.05 0.10
CA ASP A 392 10.86 -6.78 -1.17
C ASP A 392 10.73 -8.29 -0.91
N ILE A 393 10.91 -9.13 -1.93
CA ILE A 393 10.85 -10.58 -1.77
C ILE A 393 11.97 -11.13 -0.86
N THR A 394 13.09 -10.41 -0.73
CA THR A 394 14.19 -10.80 0.18
C THR A 394 13.82 -10.61 1.64
N LEU A 395 12.91 -9.69 1.96
CA LEU A 395 12.35 -9.54 3.31
C LEU A 395 11.70 -10.85 3.77
N MET A 396 10.95 -11.53 2.90
CA MET A 396 10.34 -12.83 3.21
C MET A 396 11.39 -13.88 3.56
N LEU A 397 12.48 -13.94 2.79
CA LEU A 397 13.57 -14.90 3.04
C LEU A 397 14.27 -14.62 4.38
N LYS A 398 14.55 -13.34 4.67
CA LYS A 398 15.12 -12.92 5.97
C LYS A 398 14.17 -13.27 7.11
N TYR A 399 12.88 -13.03 6.92
CA TYR A 399 11.85 -13.32 7.91
C TYR A 399 11.75 -14.82 8.23
N ILE A 400 11.74 -15.68 7.21
CA ILE A 400 11.76 -17.14 7.36
C ILE A 400 13.04 -17.60 8.07
N SER A 401 14.19 -17.03 7.70
CA SER A 401 15.48 -17.35 8.34
C SER A 401 15.45 -17.02 9.83
N VAL A 402 15.01 -15.82 10.20
CA VAL A 402 14.93 -15.40 11.61
C VAL A 402 13.93 -16.27 12.38
N ALA A 403 12.74 -16.51 11.84
CA ALA A 403 11.75 -17.39 12.46
C ALA A 403 12.29 -18.81 12.70
N THR A 404 13.02 -19.37 11.73
CA THR A 404 13.67 -20.69 11.85
C THR A 404 14.74 -20.71 12.94
N THR A 405 15.58 -19.67 13.03
CA THR A 405 16.59 -19.56 14.09
C THR A 405 15.93 -19.53 15.47
N TYR A 406 14.88 -18.73 15.64
CA TYR A 406 14.14 -18.68 16.91
C TYR A 406 13.44 -20.00 17.22
N LEU A 407 12.87 -20.68 16.21
CA LEU A 407 12.30 -22.01 16.37
C LEU A 407 13.32 -23.00 16.93
N ILE A 408 14.55 -23.01 16.40
CA ILE A 408 15.63 -23.89 16.88
C ILE A 408 15.96 -23.57 18.35
N VAL A 409 16.12 -22.29 18.69
CA VAL A 409 16.41 -21.85 20.06
C VAL A 409 15.30 -22.25 21.03
N ILE A 410 14.04 -22.04 20.66
CA ILE A 410 12.89 -22.41 21.49
C ILE A 410 12.83 -23.93 21.68
N ILE A 411 13.05 -24.72 20.62
CA ILE A 411 13.12 -26.19 20.73
C ILE A 411 14.22 -26.60 21.70
N GLN A 412 15.42 -26.02 21.58
CA GLN A 412 16.53 -26.32 22.48
C GLN A 412 16.18 -26.00 23.94
N ILE A 413 15.70 -24.79 24.22
CA ILE A 413 15.27 -24.40 25.57
C ILE A 413 14.18 -25.33 26.09
N SER A 414 13.20 -25.66 25.24
CA SER A 414 12.11 -26.57 25.60
C SER A 414 12.56 -28.00 25.87
N HIS A 415 13.71 -28.44 25.34
CA HIS A 415 14.28 -29.75 25.67
C HIS A 415 15.01 -29.72 27.02
N PHE A 416 15.52 -28.56 27.45
CA PHE A 416 16.21 -28.40 28.73
C PHE A 416 15.28 -28.18 29.93
N ILE A 417 14.10 -27.59 29.70
CA ILE A 417 13.02 -27.43 30.69
C ILE A 417 12.11 -28.64 30.68
#